data_AF-H5TJV9-F1
#
_entry.id   AF-H5TJV9-F1
#
_cell.length_a   1.000
_cell.length_b   1.000
_cell.length_c   1.000
_cell.angle_alpha   90.00
_cell.angle_beta   90.00
_cell.angle_gamma   90.00
#
_symmetry.space_group_name_H-M   'P 1'
#
loop_
_entity.id
_entity.type
_entity.pdbx_description
1 polymer ?
#
loop_
_entity_poly.entity_id
_entity_poly.type
_entity_poly.pdbx_seq_one_letter_code
_entity_poly.pdbx_strand_id
1 'polypeptide(L)'
;EIARREHGPIRGAVFTEKTYHDAYDPIRAIRTKRYSYIENYAHRPALLLPLDIADSPSARSLDTSVIAAERPAVELYDLDNDPFERTNLADDPTYAQVRAELAARLTQWRAETADALPDEATGTAIADRFMTRYFEQADDIPADEQALPSRRPLGRERDLTGELQRGDVDEEARDSSDVPGSRR
;
A
#
# COMPACT_ATOMS: atom_id res chain seq x y z
N GLU A 1 32.09 29.91 4.65
CA GLU A 1 30.81 29.72 5.35
C GLU A 1 29.71 29.62 4.29
N ILE A 2 29.12 28.44 4.07
CA ILE A 2 28.06 28.26 3.07
C ILE A 2 26.74 28.54 3.79
N ALA A 3 26.16 29.72 3.54
CA ALA A 3 24.84 30.06 4.02
C ALA A 3 23.80 29.11 3.37
N ARG A 4 23.24 28.19 4.17
CA ARG A 4 22.05 27.45 3.76
C ARG A 4 20.90 28.44 3.71
N ARG A 5 20.49 28.86 2.51
CA ARG A 5 19.23 29.57 2.33
C ARG A 5 18.10 28.65 2.74
N GLU A 6 17.37 29.01 3.79
CA GLU A 6 16.10 28.37 4.10
C GLU A 6 15.13 28.62 2.94
N HIS A 7 14.86 27.58 2.17
CA HIS A 7 13.78 27.59 1.19
C HIS A 7 12.59 26.88 1.82
N GLY A 8 11.41 27.50 1.74
CA GLY A 8 10.16 26.82 2.05
C GLY A 8 10.00 25.54 1.23
N PRO A 9 9.13 24.61 1.67
CA PRO A 9 8.94 23.35 0.96
C PRO A 9 8.56 23.59 -0.51
N ILE A 10 9.33 22.99 -1.42
CA ILE A 10 9.10 23.14 -2.88
C ILE A 10 7.74 22.57 -3.29
N ARG A 11 7.27 21.52 -2.61
CA ARG A 11 5.96 20.90 -2.83
C ARG A 11 5.21 20.77 -1.51
N GLY A 12 3.95 21.20 -1.49
CA GLY A 12 3.08 21.11 -0.32
C GLY A 12 2.30 19.80 -0.19
N ALA A 13 2.19 19.02 -1.28
CA ALA A 13 1.49 17.74 -1.30
C ALA A 13 2.02 16.79 -2.37
N VAL A 14 1.72 15.50 -2.20
CA VAL A 14 1.89 14.42 -3.18
C VAL A 14 0.53 13.76 -3.37
N PHE A 15 0.21 13.41 -4.61
CA PHE A 15 -1.01 12.67 -4.96
C PHE A 15 -0.62 11.28 -5.45
N THR A 16 -1.41 10.27 -5.09
CA THR A 16 -1.19 8.88 -5.54
C THR A 16 -2.49 8.26 -6.03
N GLU A 17 -2.34 7.34 -6.98
CA GLU A 17 -3.43 6.58 -7.54
C GLU A 17 -3.05 5.11 -7.69
N LYS A 18 -4.04 4.26 -7.48
CA LYS A 18 -4.01 2.83 -7.81
C LYS A 18 -5.37 2.48 -8.38
N THR A 19 -5.43 1.79 -9.51
CA THR A 19 -6.71 1.38 -10.12
C THR A 19 -6.80 -0.14 -10.16
N TYR A 20 -5.71 -0.79 -10.54
CA TYR A 20 -5.61 -2.24 -10.64
C TYR A 20 -4.35 -2.74 -9.93
N HIS A 21 -4.45 -3.95 -9.41
CA HIS A 21 -3.31 -4.87 -9.30
C HIS A 21 -3.81 -6.21 -9.85
N ASP A 22 -4.05 -7.19 -9.00
CA ASP A 22 -4.68 -8.46 -9.39
C ASP A 22 -6.21 -8.35 -9.46
N ALA A 23 -6.76 -7.30 -8.84
CA ALA A 23 -8.18 -6.99 -8.88
C ALA A 23 -8.39 -5.51 -9.19
N TYR A 24 -9.64 -5.17 -9.54
CA TYR A 24 -10.08 -3.78 -9.54
C TYR A 24 -10.12 -3.28 -8.10
N ASP A 25 -9.22 -2.36 -7.77
CA ASP A 25 -9.06 -1.79 -6.43
C ASP A 25 -8.64 -0.32 -6.55
N PRO A 26 -9.59 0.56 -6.98
CA PRO A 26 -9.38 1.98 -7.12
C PRO A 26 -9.21 2.69 -5.77
N ILE A 27 -8.02 3.29 -5.59
CA ILE A 27 -7.64 4.11 -4.43
C ILE A 27 -7.04 5.41 -4.94
N ARG A 28 -7.41 6.53 -4.33
CA ARG A 28 -6.81 7.85 -4.57
C ARG A 28 -6.41 8.47 -3.25
N ALA A 29 -5.27 9.12 -3.20
CA ALA A 29 -4.83 9.77 -1.97
C ALA A 29 -4.11 11.09 -2.23
N ILE A 30 -4.17 11.96 -1.22
CA ILE A 30 -3.36 13.16 -1.10
C ILE A 30 -2.62 13.10 0.24
N ARG A 31 -1.30 13.26 0.19
CA ARG A 31 -0.44 13.37 1.36
C ARG A 31 0.22 14.73 1.42
N THR A 32 0.03 15.44 2.52
CA THR A 32 0.77 16.65 2.87
C THR A 32 1.89 16.31 3.86
N LYS A 33 2.57 17.32 4.42
CA LYS A 33 3.55 17.08 5.48
C LYS A 33 2.91 16.54 6.76
N ARG A 34 1.69 16.96 7.08
CA ARG A 34 1.01 16.67 8.34
C ARG A 34 -0.15 15.69 8.20
N TYR A 35 -0.79 15.60 7.04
CA TYR A 35 -1.98 14.78 6.86
C TYR A 35 -1.85 13.83 5.68
N SER A 36 -2.41 12.64 5.84
CA SER A 36 -2.61 11.65 4.78
C SER A 36 -4.11 11.41 4.65
N TYR A 37 -4.64 11.60 3.44
CA TYR A 37 -6.07 11.42 3.14
C TYR A 37 -6.23 10.47 1.97
N ILE A 38 -7.07 9.45 2.15
CA ILE A 38 -7.24 8.33 1.23
C ILE A 38 -8.73 8.10 0.97
N GLU A 39 -9.09 7.88 -0.29
CA GLU A 39 -10.42 7.45 -0.73
C GLU A 39 -10.32 6.07 -1.40
N ASN A 40 -11.05 5.10 -0.84
CA ASN A 40 -11.18 3.74 -1.35
C ASN A 40 -12.53 3.61 -2.08
N TYR A 41 -12.50 3.48 -3.41
CA TYR A 41 -13.72 3.54 -4.24
C TYR A 41 -14.40 2.18 -4.44
N ALA A 42 -13.75 1.08 -4.08
CA ALA A 42 -14.33 -0.26 -4.15
C ALA A 42 -14.37 -0.91 -2.76
N HIS A 43 -15.46 -1.65 -2.50
CA HIS A 43 -15.63 -2.42 -1.27
C HIS A 43 -14.66 -3.61 -1.27
N ARG A 44 -13.65 -3.56 -0.41
CA ARG A 44 -12.59 -4.57 -0.32
C ARG A 44 -12.26 -4.87 1.13
N PRO A 45 -11.67 -6.04 1.42
CA PRO A 45 -11.00 -6.28 2.69
C PRO A 45 -9.97 -5.19 3.00
N ALA A 46 -9.68 -4.99 4.28
CA ALA A 46 -8.70 -4.03 4.78
C ALA A 46 -7.32 -4.26 4.17
N LEU A 47 -6.96 -5.51 3.91
CA LEU A 47 -5.78 -5.87 3.14
C LEU A 47 -6.14 -6.81 1.99
N LEU A 48 -6.07 -6.29 0.77
CA LEU A 48 -6.11 -7.10 -0.44
C LEU A 48 -4.69 -7.54 -0.80
N LEU A 49 -4.29 -8.73 -0.37
CA LEU A 49 -2.96 -9.28 -0.66
C LEU A 49 -2.86 -9.70 -2.13
N PRO A 50 -1.89 -9.17 -2.90
CA PRO A 50 -1.64 -9.65 -4.24
C PRO A 50 -1.00 -11.04 -4.24
N LEU A 51 -1.25 -11.81 -5.29
CA LEU A 51 -0.87 -13.21 -5.47
C LEU A 51 0.63 -13.44 -5.34
N ASP A 52 1.41 -12.45 -5.77
CA ASP A 52 2.86 -12.49 -5.74
C ASP A 52 3.42 -12.33 -4.32
N ILE A 53 2.65 -11.93 -3.31
CA ILE A 53 3.12 -11.91 -1.92
C ILE A 53 2.22 -12.72 -0.98
N ALA A 54 1.05 -13.16 -1.43
CA ALA A 54 0.05 -13.84 -0.62
C ALA A 54 0.60 -15.09 0.11
N ASP A 55 1.51 -15.83 -0.53
CA ASP A 55 2.11 -17.04 0.07
C ASP A 55 3.43 -16.77 0.82
N SER A 56 3.87 -15.50 0.89
CA SER A 56 5.10 -15.13 1.57
C SER A 56 5.05 -15.43 3.08
N PRO A 57 6.19 -15.68 3.73
CA PRO A 57 6.22 -15.83 5.19
C PRO A 57 5.61 -14.66 5.95
N SER A 58 5.82 -13.44 5.46
CA SER A 58 5.23 -12.22 6.04
C SER A 58 3.71 -12.22 5.92
N ALA A 59 3.16 -12.52 4.75
CA ALA A 59 1.71 -12.61 4.57
C ALA A 59 1.08 -13.70 5.46
N ARG A 60 1.72 -14.87 5.56
CA ARG A 60 1.29 -15.97 6.44
C ARG A 60 1.38 -15.65 7.93
N SER A 61 2.16 -14.63 8.32
CA SER A 61 2.28 -14.19 9.72
C SER A 61 1.18 -13.21 10.16
N LEU A 62 0.38 -12.71 9.22
CA LEU A 62 -0.68 -11.74 9.51
C LEU A 62 -1.90 -12.44 10.12
N ASP A 63 -2.57 -11.72 11.03
CA ASP A 63 -3.87 -12.14 11.56
C ASP A 63 -4.93 -12.06 10.45
N THR A 64 -5.60 -13.19 10.19
CA THR A 64 -6.61 -13.28 9.13
C THR A 64 -7.82 -12.40 9.40
N SER A 65 -8.12 -12.07 10.66
CA SER A 65 -9.19 -11.14 11.02
C SER A 65 -8.85 -9.70 10.60
N VAL A 66 -7.58 -9.31 10.68
CA VAL A 66 -7.10 -7.99 10.21
C VAL A 66 -7.18 -7.92 8.69
N ILE A 67 -6.82 -9.00 7.99
CA ILE A 67 -6.95 -9.08 6.53
C ILE A 67 -8.42 -8.93 6.12
N ALA A 68 -9.31 -9.68 6.75
CA ALA A 68 -10.72 -9.78 6.38
C ALA A 68 -11.60 -8.60 6.84
N ALA A 69 -11.08 -7.70 7.69
CA ALA A 69 -11.81 -6.55 8.18
C ALA A 69 -12.31 -5.66 7.01
N GLU A 70 -13.38 -4.90 7.22
CA GLU A 70 -13.87 -3.99 6.19
C GLU A 70 -12.93 -2.77 6.07
N ARG A 71 -12.49 -2.46 4.84
CA ARG A 71 -11.70 -1.26 4.59
C ARG A 71 -12.60 -0.02 4.61
N PRO A 72 -12.25 1.03 5.37
CA PRO A 72 -13.01 2.27 5.34
C PRO A 72 -13.05 2.89 3.95
N ALA A 73 -14.18 3.45 3.53
CA ALA A 73 -14.28 4.16 2.25
C ALA A 73 -13.42 5.44 2.22
N VAL A 74 -13.21 6.06 3.39
CA VAL A 74 -12.42 7.26 3.57
C VAL A 74 -11.51 7.11 4.79
N GLU A 75 -10.26 7.50 4.63
CA GLU A 75 -9.26 7.46 5.70
C GLU A 75 -8.56 8.82 5.82
N LEU A 76 -8.33 9.27 7.06
CA LEU A 76 -7.59 10.49 7.38
C LEU A 76 -6.66 10.24 8.56
N TYR A 77 -5.40 10.63 8.43
CA TYR A 77 -4.39 10.47 9.49
C TYR A 77 -3.64 11.78 9.74
N ASP A 78 -3.44 12.13 11.02
CA ASP A 78 -2.53 13.21 11.44
C ASP A 78 -1.14 12.62 11.68
N LEU A 79 -0.23 12.81 10.73
CA LEU A 79 1.11 12.23 10.67
C LEU A 79 2.06 12.79 11.73
N ASP A 80 1.76 13.95 12.32
CA ASP A 80 2.55 14.49 13.43
C ASP A 80 2.28 13.71 14.72
N ASN A 81 1.02 13.26 14.91
CA ASN A 81 0.58 12.54 16.11
C ASN A 81 0.56 11.01 15.92
N ASP A 82 0.36 10.55 14.68
CA ASP A 82 0.26 9.16 14.28
C ASP A 82 1.04 8.91 12.97
N PRO A 83 2.39 8.86 13.05
CA PRO A 83 3.24 8.65 11.88
C PRO A 83 3.09 7.26 11.24
N PHE A 84 2.38 6.34 11.91
CA PHE A 84 2.15 4.97 11.46
C PHE A 84 0.75 4.73 10.90
N GLU A 85 -0.09 5.77 10.81
CA GLU A 85 -1.41 5.72 10.18
C GLU A 85 -2.32 4.62 10.78
N ARG A 86 -2.33 4.51 12.11
CA ARG A 86 -3.08 3.49 12.86
C ARG A 86 -4.47 3.93 13.26
N THR A 87 -4.70 5.23 13.42
CA THR A 87 -5.95 5.81 13.92
C THR A 87 -6.60 6.63 12.82
N ASN A 88 -7.64 6.09 12.20
CA ASN A 88 -8.41 6.80 11.20
C ASN A 88 -9.28 7.89 11.86
N LEU A 89 -9.08 9.14 11.45
CA LEU A 89 -9.75 10.35 11.93
C LEU A 89 -10.84 10.85 10.97
N ALA A 90 -11.19 10.10 9.93
CA ALA A 90 -12.11 10.55 8.88
C ALA A 90 -13.50 10.92 9.41
N ASP A 91 -13.96 10.27 10.49
CA ASP A 91 -15.25 10.51 11.12
C ASP A 91 -15.16 11.37 12.40
N ASP A 92 -13.95 11.85 12.76
CA ASP A 92 -13.77 12.76 13.89
C ASP A 92 -14.22 14.18 13.48
N PRO A 93 -15.23 14.77 14.15
CA PRO A 93 -15.74 16.10 13.82
C PRO A 93 -14.68 17.21 13.98
N THR A 94 -13.66 17.00 14.81
CA THR A 94 -12.54 17.94 15.00
C THR A 94 -11.72 18.09 13.72
N TYR A 95 -11.65 17.05 12.89
CA TYR A 95 -10.89 17.02 11.65
C TYR A 95 -11.76 17.25 10.39
N ALA A 96 -13.06 17.54 10.56
CA ALA A 96 -14.00 17.70 9.44
C ALA A 96 -13.54 18.75 8.41
N GLN A 97 -12.96 19.87 8.86
CA GLN A 97 -12.45 20.89 7.94
C GLN A 97 -11.22 20.42 7.16
N VAL A 98 -10.29 19.70 7.81
CA VAL A 98 -9.10 19.13 7.17
C VAL A 98 -9.51 18.10 6.13
N ARG A 99 -10.44 17.20 6.50
CA ARG A 99 -11.03 16.22 5.58
C ARG A 99 -11.62 16.90 4.34
N ALA A 100 -12.45 17.91 4.53
CA ALA A 100 -13.12 18.61 3.43
C ALA A 100 -12.11 19.32 2.51
N GLU A 101 -11.08 19.95 3.07
CA GLU A 101 -10.03 20.60 2.28
C GLU A 101 -9.27 19.59 1.41
N LEU A 102 -8.82 18.48 2.02
CA LEU A 102 -8.05 17.46 1.33
C LEU A 102 -8.88 16.73 0.26
N ALA A 103 -10.15 16.43 0.55
CA ALA A 103 -11.09 15.86 -0.42
C ALA A 103 -11.31 16.80 -1.62
N ALA A 104 -11.47 18.10 -1.39
CA ALA A 104 -11.63 19.08 -2.46
C ALA A 104 -10.37 19.17 -3.35
N ARG A 105 -9.18 19.17 -2.73
CA ARG A 105 -7.90 19.18 -3.46
C ARG A 105 -7.66 17.90 -4.24
N LEU A 106 -8.01 16.74 -3.68
CA LEU A 106 -7.94 15.46 -4.38
C LEU A 106 -8.90 15.43 -5.58
N THR A 107 -10.13 15.89 -5.38
CA THR A 107 -11.14 16.02 -6.46
C THR A 107 -10.65 16.94 -7.58
N GLN A 108 -10.10 18.09 -7.24
CA GLN A 108 -9.53 19.02 -8.21
C GLN A 108 -8.39 18.37 -9.00
N TRP A 109 -7.45 17.72 -8.31
CA TRP A 109 -6.34 17.03 -8.96
C TRP A 109 -6.82 15.94 -9.93
N ARG A 110 -7.80 15.12 -9.53
CA ARG A 110 -8.41 14.11 -10.40
C ARG A 110 -9.03 14.73 -11.65
N ALA A 111 -9.68 15.88 -11.54
CA ALA A 111 -10.22 16.60 -12.69
C ALA A 111 -9.10 17.15 -13.61
N GLU A 112 -8.04 17.72 -13.03
CA GLU A 112 -6.88 18.26 -13.77
C GLU A 112 -6.10 17.18 -14.53
N THR A 113 -6.03 15.96 -13.99
CA THR A 113 -5.36 14.81 -14.63
C THR A 113 -6.29 13.98 -15.51
N ALA A 114 -7.56 14.37 -15.64
CA ALA A 114 -8.59 13.61 -16.35
C ALA A 114 -8.71 12.15 -15.87
N ASP A 115 -8.60 11.94 -14.55
CA ASP A 115 -8.71 10.62 -13.92
C ASP A 115 -10.15 10.08 -14.02
N ALA A 116 -10.34 9.12 -14.92
CA ALA A 116 -11.60 8.43 -15.16
C ALA A 116 -11.56 7.00 -14.60
N LEU A 117 -12.49 6.71 -13.68
CA LEU A 117 -12.68 5.38 -13.12
C LEU A 117 -13.89 4.69 -13.78
N PRO A 118 -13.80 3.42 -14.18
CA PRO A 118 -14.98 2.63 -14.52
C PRO A 118 -15.84 2.39 -13.27
N ASP A 119 -17.12 2.05 -13.47
CA ASP A 119 -17.91 1.50 -12.37
C ASP A 119 -17.33 0.17 -11.87
N GLU A 120 -17.76 -0.27 -10.68
CA GLU A 120 -17.19 -1.46 -10.05
C GLU A 120 -17.38 -2.74 -10.88
N ALA A 121 -18.54 -2.90 -11.53
CA ALA A 121 -18.82 -4.07 -12.35
C ALA A 121 -17.90 -4.12 -13.57
N THR A 122 -17.77 -3.01 -14.28
CA THR A 122 -16.92 -2.87 -15.47
C THR A 122 -15.45 -3.00 -15.09
N GLY A 123 -15.02 -2.33 -14.02
CA GLY A 123 -13.65 -2.40 -13.52
C GLY A 123 -13.26 -3.83 -13.14
N THR A 124 -14.12 -4.51 -12.38
CA THR A 124 -13.90 -5.91 -11.97
C THR A 124 -13.83 -6.84 -13.17
N ALA A 125 -14.74 -6.71 -14.14
CA ALA A 125 -14.70 -7.53 -15.36
C ALA A 125 -13.41 -7.33 -16.19
N ILE A 126 -12.84 -6.12 -16.20
CA ILE A 126 -11.54 -5.85 -16.84
C ILE A 126 -10.42 -6.59 -16.10
N ALA A 127 -10.40 -6.51 -14.76
CA ALA A 127 -9.40 -7.18 -13.94
C ALA A 127 -9.48 -8.71 -14.09
N ASP A 128 -10.69 -9.28 -14.01
CA ASP A 128 -10.91 -10.71 -14.17
C ASP A 128 -10.42 -11.21 -15.53
N ARG A 129 -10.74 -10.48 -16.61
CA ARG A 129 -10.26 -10.83 -17.96
C ARG A 129 -8.73 -10.79 -18.06
N PHE A 130 -8.09 -9.82 -17.39
CA PHE A 130 -6.63 -9.73 -17.35
C PHE A 130 -6.04 -10.94 -16.60
N MET A 131 -6.58 -11.25 -15.42
CA MET A 131 -6.09 -12.36 -14.60
C MET A 131 -6.35 -13.73 -15.24
N THR A 132 -7.48 -13.93 -15.91
CA THR A 132 -7.73 -15.15 -16.70
C THR A 132 -6.63 -15.37 -17.74
N ARG A 133 -6.29 -14.33 -18.51
CA ARG A 133 -5.21 -14.44 -19.51
C ARG A 133 -3.83 -14.65 -18.87
N TYR A 134 -3.59 -14.02 -17.74
CA TYR A 134 -2.34 -14.21 -16.99
C TYR A 134 -2.17 -15.68 -16.58
N PHE A 135 -3.20 -16.32 -16.05
CA PHE A 135 -3.14 -17.73 -15.68
C PHE A 135 -3.04 -18.65 -16.90
N GLU A 136 -3.79 -18.40 -17.97
CA GLU A 136 -3.66 -19.13 -19.23
C GLU A 136 -2.21 -19.10 -19.76
N GLN A 137 -1.56 -17.94 -19.72
CA GLN A 137 -0.16 -17.80 -20.12
C GLN A 137 0.81 -18.49 -19.17
N ALA A 138 0.55 -18.44 -17.86
CA ALA A 138 1.41 -19.06 -16.85
C ALA A 138 1.42 -20.59 -16.97
N ASP A 139 0.29 -21.21 -17.30
CA ASP A 139 0.18 -22.65 -17.50
C ASP A 139 0.95 -23.15 -18.74
N ASP A 140 1.17 -22.28 -19.73
CA ASP A 140 1.84 -22.60 -21.00
C ASP A 140 3.38 -22.41 -20.95
N ILE A 141 3.97 -21.95 -19.84
CA ILE A 141 5.43 -21.72 -19.74
C ILE A 141 6.17 -23.07 -19.63
N PRO A 142 7.08 -23.40 -20.58
CA PRO A 142 7.87 -24.64 -20.53
C PRO A 142 8.69 -24.76 -19.23
N ALA A 143 8.85 -25.98 -18.72
CA ALA A 143 9.51 -26.23 -17.43
C ALA A 143 10.95 -25.71 -17.35
N ASP A 144 11.65 -25.63 -18.47
CA ASP A 144 13.01 -25.11 -18.62
C ASP A 144 13.08 -23.58 -18.78
N GLU A 145 11.95 -22.93 -19.09
CA GLU A 145 11.80 -21.47 -19.13
C GLU A 145 11.11 -20.90 -17.88
N GLN A 146 10.72 -21.76 -16.93
CA GLN A 146 10.12 -21.34 -15.68
C GLN A 146 11.06 -20.40 -14.92
N ALA A 147 10.48 -19.30 -14.45
CA ALA A 147 11.19 -18.34 -13.63
C ALA A 147 11.78 -19.01 -12.38
N LEU A 148 12.91 -18.48 -11.89
CA LEU A 148 13.47 -18.83 -10.57
C LEU A 148 12.34 -18.88 -9.53
N PRO A 149 12.40 -19.75 -8.51
CA PRO A 149 11.34 -19.85 -7.50
C PRO A 149 10.89 -18.48 -6.95
N SER A 150 11.83 -17.55 -6.73
CA SER A 150 11.53 -16.18 -6.25
C SER A 150 10.78 -15.28 -7.25
N ARG A 151 10.73 -15.65 -8.52
CA ARG A 151 10.10 -14.92 -9.64
C ARG A 151 8.90 -15.66 -10.22
N ARG A 152 8.51 -16.80 -9.64
CA ARG A 152 7.35 -17.55 -10.12
C ARG A 152 6.05 -16.77 -9.84
N PRO A 153 5.12 -16.76 -10.82
CA PRO A 153 3.91 -15.97 -10.77
C PRO A 153 3.01 -16.36 -9.59
N LEU A 154 2.90 -17.67 -9.32
CA LEU A 154 2.10 -18.21 -8.23
C LEU A 154 2.95 -18.41 -6.98
N GLY A 155 2.49 -17.90 -5.84
CA GLY A 155 3.19 -18.03 -4.57
C GLY A 155 3.41 -19.49 -4.13
N ARG A 156 2.45 -20.39 -4.41
CA ARG A 156 2.53 -21.84 -4.15
C ARG A 156 3.73 -22.53 -4.81
N GLU A 157 4.26 -21.93 -5.87
CA GLU A 157 5.34 -22.51 -6.67
C GLU A 157 6.72 -22.05 -6.20
N ARG A 158 6.81 -21.24 -5.15
CA ARG A 158 8.06 -20.61 -4.71
C ARG A 158 8.87 -21.42 -3.70
N ASP A 159 8.57 -22.71 -3.57
CA ASP A 159 9.18 -23.63 -2.60
C ASP A 159 9.09 -23.11 -1.14
N LEU A 160 8.08 -22.29 -0.84
CA LEU A 160 7.78 -21.75 0.50
C LEU A 160 7.03 -22.76 1.38
N THR A 161 7.36 -24.04 1.23
CA THR A 161 6.70 -25.16 1.90
C THR A 161 7.22 -25.32 3.33
N GLY A 162 6.35 -25.26 4.33
CA GLY A 162 6.70 -25.46 5.74
C GLY A 162 5.98 -24.50 6.70
N GLU A 163 5.90 -24.89 7.98
CA GLU A 163 5.43 -24.00 9.05
C GLU A 163 6.43 -22.87 9.29
N LEU A 164 5.93 -21.69 9.64
CA LEU A 164 6.77 -20.57 10.03
C LEU A 164 7.48 -20.91 11.35
N GLN A 165 8.76 -21.22 11.26
CA GLN A 165 9.60 -21.36 12.45
C GLN A 165 10.06 -19.97 12.89
N ARG A 166 9.99 -19.71 14.18
CA ARG A 166 10.62 -18.53 14.76
C ARG A 166 12.13 -18.73 14.62
N GLY A 167 12.77 -17.97 13.74
CA GLY A 167 14.23 -17.98 13.62
C GLY A 167 14.86 -17.50 14.93
N ASP A 168 15.97 -18.12 15.31
CA ASP A 168 16.81 -17.59 16.39
C ASP A 168 17.32 -16.22 15.95
N VAL A 169 16.81 -15.19 16.59
CA VAL A 169 17.32 -13.82 16.42
C VAL A 169 18.66 -13.78 17.11
N ASP A 170 19.71 -13.54 16.33
CA ASP A 170 21.05 -13.27 16.86
C ASP A 170 20.98 -11.98 17.68
N GLU A 171 20.87 -12.12 19.01
CA GLU A 171 20.69 -10.98 19.92
C GLU A 171 21.92 -10.05 19.92
N GLU A 172 23.10 -10.55 19.50
CA GLU A 172 24.31 -9.74 19.35
C GLU A 172 24.21 -8.69 18.23
N ALA A 173 23.38 -8.92 17.20
CA ALA A 173 23.20 -7.96 16.10
C ALA A 173 22.39 -6.71 16.51
N ARG A 174 21.65 -6.76 17.63
CA ARG A 174 20.89 -5.61 18.15
C ARG A 174 21.73 -4.66 19.00
N ASP A 175 22.87 -5.10 19.53
CA ASP A 175 23.70 -4.30 20.44
C ASP A 175 24.92 -3.64 19.76
N SER A 176 24.81 -3.29 18.48
CA SER A 176 25.71 -2.29 17.89
C SER A 176 25.25 -0.89 18.25
N SER A 177 25.21 -0.61 19.55
CA SER A 177 25.17 0.73 20.13
C SER A 177 26.53 1.43 19.97
N ASP A 178 27.09 1.42 18.76
CA ASP A 178 28.29 2.16 18.42
C ASP A 178 27.88 3.44 17.67
N VAL A 179 27.30 4.37 18.43
CA VAL A 179 27.13 5.77 17.99
C VAL A 179 28.48 6.45 18.21
N PRO A 180 29.25 6.81 17.17
CA PRO A 180 30.52 7.45 17.37
C PRO A 180 30.30 8.91 17.80
N GLY A 181 30.57 9.17 19.07
CA GLY A 181 31.16 10.42 19.54
C GLY A 181 30.34 11.70 19.40
N SER A 182 29.60 12.03 20.46
CA SER A 182 29.44 13.42 20.90
C SER A 182 30.83 14.03 21.12
N ARG A 183 31.23 14.95 20.23
CA ARG A 183 32.29 15.92 20.52
C ARG A 183 31.62 17.27 20.79
N ARG A 184 32.04 17.82 21.93
CA ARG A 184 31.75 19.15 22.47
C ARG A 184 31.95 20.27 21.46
#